data_AF-A0A6C0GJQ9-F1
#
_entry.id   AF-A0A6C0GJQ9-F1
#
_cell.length_a   1.000
_cell.length_b   1.000
_cell.length_c   1.000
_cell.angle_alpha   90.00
_cell.angle_beta   90.00
_cell.angle_gamma   90.00
#
_symmetry.space_group_name_H-M   'P 1'
#
loop_
_entity.id
_entity.type
_entity.pdbx_description
1 polymer ?
#
loop_
_entity_poly.entity_id
_entity_poly.type
_entity_poly.pdbx_seq_one_letter_code
_entity_poly.pdbx_strand_id
1 'polypeptide(L)'
;MPTTKQFNLTHLKIDDSLQGSSLASFGRRTIAFIIDWVIIFACTQYLWLTALVIFALVMMRKKYKTAFLRNSILIRNNIHKLDEHLEKYDVEQSLRSQFKKHLTWYMYLIIYGPIVVSIVIAAGIVLGMLSPTEYGAISEKQVQGAMLFHPFKDVYNVFTFFGGLLSGMLYFSLFTWKWQGQTPGKRLMKIKVVKLNGTPITLWNSFERFSGYSSSASSFLLGFFQYYWDTNHQTTHDKISETIVVQA
;
A
#
# COMPACT_ATOMS: atom_id res chain seq x y z
N MET A 1 -12.86 14.66 44.77
CA MET A 1 -13.10 15.62 43.66
C MET A 1 -13.23 14.82 42.37
N PRO A 2 -14.33 14.93 41.61
CA PRO A 2 -14.43 14.25 40.34
C PRO A 2 -13.51 14.97 39.33
N THR A 3 -12.48 14.29 38.83
CA THR A 3 -11.66 14.78 37.72
C THR A 3 -12.55 14.79 36.47
N THR A 4 -13.13 15.94 36.14
CA THR A 4 -13.78 16.15 34.85
C THR A 4 -12.72 15.92 33.77
N LYS A 5 -12.85 14.81 33.03
CA LYS A 5 -11.99 14.52 31.88
C LYS A 5 -12.17 15.67 30.88
N GLN A 6 -11.18 16.55 30.79
CA GLN A 6 -11.17 17.63 29.83
C GLN A 6 -10.79 17.09 28.45
N PHE A 7 -11.41 17.64 27.41
CA PHE A 7 -11.12 17.28 26.02
C PHE A 7 -9.72 17.75 25.63
N ASN A 8 -8.89 16.86 25.08
CA ASN A 8 -7.49 17.14 24.76
C ASN A 8 -7.22 17.07 23.25
N LEU A 9 -6.88 18.21 22.66
CA LEU A 9 -6.59 18.38 21.23
C LEU A 9 -5.09 18.44 20.88
N THR A 10 -4.19 18.22 21.84
CA THR A 10 -2.74 18.37 21.59
C THR A 10 -2.23 17.45 20.47
N HIS A 11 -2.87 16.30 20.26
CA HIS A 11 -2.53 15.37 19.19
C HIS A 11 -2.85 15.88 17.77
N LEU A 12 -3.78 16.83 17.62
CA LEU A 12 -4.14 17.45 16.34
C LEU A 12 -3.32 18.70 16.01
N LYS A 13 -2.54 19.22 16.97
CA LYS A 13 -1.70 20.39 16.75
C LYS A 13 -0.55 19.99 15.82
N ILE A 14 -0.46 20.66 14.67
CA ILE A 14 0.62 20.44 13.70
C ILE A 14 1.90 21.05 14.24
N ASP A 15 3.01 20.31 14.13
CA ASP A 15 4.35 20.75 14.49
C ASP A 15 4.85 21.79 13.48
N ASP A 16 5.29 22.95 13.98
CA ASP A 16 5.80 24.06 13.18
C ASP A 16 7.04 23.66 12.35
N SER A 17 7.81 22.67 12.80
CA SER A 17 8.99 22.14 12.07
C SER A 17 8.64 21.44 10.76
N LEU A 18 7.37 21.06 10.56
CA LEU A 18 6.90 20.45 9.31
C LEU A 18 6.55 21.48 8.24
N GLN A 19 6.39 22.75 8.62
CA GLN A 19 6.07 23.81 7.66
C GLN A 19 7.26 24.06 6.73
N GLY A 20 7.02 23.99 5.42
CA GLY A 20 8.09 24.13 4.41
C GLY A 20 8.94 22.88 4.21
N SER A 21 8.61 21.75 4.84
CA SER A 21 9.30 20.49 4.59
C SER A 21 9.09 20.00 3.16
N SER A 22 10.15 19.44 2.55
CA SER A 22 10.05 18.83 1.22
C SER A 22 9.26 17.53 1.32
N LEU A 23 8.12 17.48 0.66
CA LEU A 23 7.25 16.31 0.62
C LEU A 23 7.82 15.26 -0.34
N ALA A 24 7.60 14.00 -0.02
CA ALA A 24 7.98 12.91 -0.90
C ALA A 24 6.98 12.79 -2.07
N SER A 25 7.50 12.76 -3.30
CA SER A 25 6.71 12.57 -4.52
C SER A 25 5.96 11.22 -4.55
N PHE A 26 4.87 11.14 -5.29
CA PHE A 26 4.06 9.92 -5.42
C PHE A 26 4.88 8.73 -5.94
N GLY A 27 5.75 8.98 -6.92
CA GLY A 27 6.62 7.97 -7.51
C GLY A 27 7.58 7.37 -6.48
N ARG A 28 8.21 8.20 -5.64
CA ARG A 28 9.10 7.73 -4.55
C ARG A 28 8.37 6.84 -3.57
N ARG A 29 7.15 7.23 -3.16
CA ARG A 29 6.31 6.43 -2.25
C ARG A 29 5.94 5.09 -2.87
N THR A 30 5.58 5.09 -4.15
CA THR A 30 5.20 3.88 -4.90
C THR A 30 6.38 2.92 -5.07
N ILE A 31 7.54 3.43 -5.50
CA ILE A 31 8.75 2.61 -5.67
C ILE A 31 9.18 2.02 -4.32
N ALA A 32 9.18 2.81 -3.24
CA ALA A 32 9.50 2.31 -1.91
C ALA A 32 8.55 1.17 -1.49
N PHE A 33 7.25 1.32 -1.75
CA PHE A 33 6.24 0.31 -1.46
C PHE A 33 6.44 -0.97 -2.28
N ILE A 34 6.76 -0.86 -3.58
CA ILE A 34 7.07 -2.01 -4.44
C ILE A 34 8.31 -2.74 -3.93
N ILE A 35 9.37 -2.02 -3.57
CA ILE A 35 10.60 -2.62 -3.01
C ILE A 35 10.28 -3.39 -1.74
N ASP A 36 9.49 -2.82 -0.84
CA ASP A 36 9.08 -3.51 0.40
C ASP A 36 8.29 -4.79 0.11
N TRP A 37 7.37 -4.78 -0.86
CA TRP A 37 6.64 -6.00 -1.26
C TRP A 37 7.52 -7.05 -1.91
N VAL A 38 8.49 -6.65 -2.74
CA VAL A 38 9.48 -7.57 -3.30
C VAL A 38 10.30 -8.22 -2.20
N ILE A 39 10.70 -7.45 -1.18
CA ILE A 39 11.41 -7.98 0.00
C ILE A 39 10.53 -8.97 0.77
N ILE A 40 9.28 -8.62 1.06
CA ILE A 40 8.33 -9.50 1.77
C ILE A 40 8.11 -10.78 0.97
N PHE A 41 7.84 -10.68 -0.33
CA PHE A 41 7.57 -11.84 -1.18
C PHE A 41 8.80 -12.76 -1.29
N ALA A 42 9.99 -12.19 -1.48
CA ALA A 42 11.24 -12.95 -1.47
C ALA A 42 11.47 -13.65 -0.12
N CYS A 43 11.16 -12.98 0.99
CA CYS A 43 11.23 -13.58 2.33
C CYS A 43 10.24 -14.74 2.50
N THR A 44 8.98 -14.56 2.09
CA THR A 44 7.90 -15.53 2.31
C THR A 44 8.01 -16.77 1.41
N GLN A 45 8.31 -16.60 0.12
CA GLN A 45 8.45 -17.73 -0.82
C GLN A 45 9.67 -18.62 -0.53
N TYR A 46 10.68 -18.05 0.11
CA TYR A 46 11.99 -18.67 0.31
C TYR A 46 12.42 -18.65 1.77
N LEU A 47 11.49 -18.75 2.72
CA LEU A 47 11.76 -18.70 4.17
C LEU A 47 12.99 -19.53 4.62
N TRP A 48 13.21 -20.70 4.02
CA TRP A 48 14.38 -21.55 4.31
C TRP A 48 15.70 -21.03 3.69
N LEU A 49 15.65 -20.51 2.47
CA LEU A 49 16.79 -19.89 1.78
C LEU A 49 17.12 -18.51 2.37
N THR A 50 16.13 -17.75 2.84
CA THR A 50 16.36 -16.46 3.48
C THR A 50 17.04 -16.60 4.82
N ALA A 51 16.75 -17.66 5.58
CA ALA A 51 17.52 -18.01 6.78
C ALA A 51 19.00 -18.29 6.45
N LEU A 52 19.29 -19.03 5.37
CA LEU A 52 20.65 -19.31 4.90
C LEU A 52 21.35 -18.05 4.37
N VAL A 53 20.65 -17.19 3.64
CA VAL A 53 21.19 -15.93 3.11
C VAL A 53 21.45 -14.94 4.24
N ILE A 54 20.56 -14.81 5.24
CA ILE A 54 20.79 -13.97 6.41
C ILE A 54 22.00 -14.49 7.19
N PHE A 55 22.11 -15.80 7.40
CA PHE A 55 23.28 -16.41 8.02
C PHE A 55 24.58 -16.10 7.24
N ALA A 56 24.56 -16.27 5.92
CA ALA A 56 25.69 -15.93 5.06
C ALA A 56 26.03 -14.43 5.09
N LEU A 57 25.04 -13.53 5.04
CA LEU A 57 25.22 -12.08 5.10
C LEU A 57 25.79 -11.63 6.45
N VAL A 58 25.36 -12.25 7.56
CA VAL A 58 25.91 -11.99 8.89
C VAL A 58 27.38 -12.42 8.95
N MET A 59 27.71 -13.58 8.37
CA MET A 59 29.09 -14.08 8.28
C MET A 59 29.97 -13.19 7.37
N MET A 60 29.41 -12.67 6.28
CA MET A 60 30.14 -11.89 5.28
C MET A 60 30.05 -10.36 5.50
N ARG A 61 29.35 -9.91 6.55
CA ARG A 61 29.14 -8.51 6.95
C ARG A 61 30.40 -7.65 6.89
N LYS A 62 31.54 -8.18 7.36
CA LYS A 62 32.81 -7.44 7.38
C LYS A 62 33.46 -7.32 6.00
N LYS A 63 33.29 -8.33 5.13
CA LYS A 63 33.95 -8.42 3.81
C LYS A 63 33.26 -7.56 2.75
N TYR A 64 31.93 -7.44 2.79
CA TYR A 64 31.17 -6.67 1.79
C TYR A 64 30.88 -5.23 2.19
N LYS A 65 31.25 -4.80 3.40
CA LYS A 65 30.96 -3.44 3.89
C LYS A 65 31.49 -2.37 2.95
N THR A 66 32.71 -2.54 2.43
CA THR A 66 33.37 -1.60 1.50
C THR A 66 32.81 -1.68 0.07
N ALA A 67 32.49 -2.88 -0.43
CA ALA A 67 31.87 -3.05 -1.75
C ALA A 67 30.44 -2.46 -1.80
N PHE A 68 29.66 -2.65 -0.75
CA PHE A 68 28.32 -2.08 -0.61
C PHE A 68 28.36 -0.56 -0.56
N LEU A 69 29.32 0.03 0.17
CA LEU A 69 29.51 1.49 0.21
C LEU A 69 29.84 2.06 -1.18
N ARG A 70 30.68 1.38 -1.99
CA ARG A 70 31.02 1.81 -3.35
C ARG A 70 29.81 1.75 -4.30
N ASN A 71 29.01 0.68 -4.25
CA ASN A 71 27.79 0.56 -5.06
C ASN A 71 26.68 1.51 -4.60
N SER A 72 26.65 1.89 -3.31
CA SER A 72 25.65 2.84 -2.80
C SER A 72 25.76 4.23 -3.45
N ILE A 73 26.94 4.60 -3.97
CA ILE A 73 27.18 5.87 -4.67
C ILE A 73 26.56 5.83 -6.07
N LEU A 74 26.72 4.73 -6.80
CA LEU A 74 26.11 4.54 -8.13
C LEU A 74 24.58 4.51 -8.04
N ILE A 75 24.05 3.79 -7.05
CA ILE A 75 22.61 3.73 -6.77
C ILE A 75 22.08 5.14 -6.45
N ARG A 76 22.82 5.94 -5.67
CA ARG A 76 22.44 7.31 -5.32
C ARG A 76 22.26 8.22 -6.55
N ASN A 77 23.19 8.15 -7.50
CA ASN A 77 23.12 8.99 -8.71
C ASN A 77 21.95 8.59 -9.61
N ASN A 78 21.67 7.29 -9.72
CA ASN A 78 20.53 6.81 -10.51
C ASN A 78 19.19 7.13 -9.84
N ILE A 79 19.10 7.03 -8.51
CA ILE A 79 17.90 7.44 -7.76
C ILE A 79 17.63 8.93 -7.92
N HIS A 80 18.66 9.78 -7.93
CA HIS A 80 18.50 11.22 -8.14
C HIS A 80 17.97 11.53 -9.56
N LYS A 81 18.48 10.86 -10.60
CA LYS A 81 17.98 11.03 -11.97
C LYS A 81 16.52 10.55 -12.13
N LEU A 82 16.16 9.48 -11.41
CA LEU A 82 14.76 9.05 -11.33
C LEU A 82 13.92 10.09 -10.62
N ASP A 83 14.43 10.69 -9.55
CA ASP A 83 13.70 11.70 -8.79
C ASP A 83 13.42 12.94 -9.63
N GLU A 84 14.42 13.47 -10.31
CA GLU A 84 14.26 14.63 -11.20
C GLU A 84 13.23 14.35 -12.31
N HIS A 85 13.22 13.13 -12.87
CA HIS A 85 12.18 12.71 -13.80
C HIS A 85 10.80 12.66 -13.12
N LEU A 86 10.71 12.03 -11.95
CA LEU A 86 9.45 11.88 -11.21
C LEU A 86 8.88 13.22 -10.74
N GLU A 87 9.72 14.16 -10.35
CA GLU A 87 9.37 15.52 -9.94
C GLU A 87 8.84 16.33 -11.13
N LYS A 88 9.41 16.15 -12.32
CA LYS A 88 8.85 16.69 -13.57
C LYS A 88 7.47 16.11 -13.91
N TYR A 89 7.16 14.90 -13.42
CA TYR A 89 5.84 14.27 -13.54
C TYR A 89 4.91 14.55 -12.35
N ASP A 90 5.36 15.26 -11.30
CA ASP A 90 4.55 15.66 -10.13
C ASP A 90 3.65 16.86 -10.51
N VAL A 91 2.82 16.59 -11.52
CA VAL A 91 1.54 17.19 -11.88
C VAL A 91 1.56 18.71 -11.97
N GLU A 92 1.93 19.18 -13.17
CA GLU A 92 1.45 20.45 -13.73
C GLU A 92 -0.07 20.57 -13.49
N GLN A 93 -0.54 21.74 -13.06
CA GLN A 93 -1.96 21.99 -12.69
C GLN A 93 -2.98 21.48 -13.73
N SER A 94 -2.57 21.38 -15.00
CA SER A 94 -3.28 20.80 -16.14
C SER A 94 -3.68 19.33 -15.94
N LEU A 95 -2.79 18.51 -15.37
CA LEU A 95 -2.95 17.06 -15.20
C LEU A 95 -3.92 16.73 -14.05
N ARG A 96 -4.02 17.61 -13.04
CA ARG A 96 -5.00 17.50 -11.93
C ARG A 96 -6.45 17.53 -12.43
N SER A 97 -6.71 18.34 -13.46
CA SER A 97 -8.03 18.44 -14.09
C SER A 97 -8.37 17.21 -14.92
N GLN A 98 -7.41 16.72 -15.71
CA GLN A 98 -7.58 15.49 -16.48
C GLN A 98 -7.76 14.27 -15.56
N PHE A 99 -6.99 14.20 -14.47
CA PHE A 99 -7.09 13.13 -13.48
C PHE A 99 -8.47 13.09 -12.84
N LYS A 100 -9.06 14.25 -12.49
CA LYS A 100 -10.44 14.31 -11.99
C LYS A 100 -11.44 13.71 -12.98
N LYS A 101 -11.35 14.02 -14.28
CA LYS A 101 -12.26 13.45 -15.29
C LYS A 101 -12.13 11.92 -15.38
N HIS A 102 -10.91 11.39 -15.39
CA HIS A 102 -10.67 9.94 -15.42
C HIS A 102 -11.12 9.27 -14.11
N LEU A 103 -10.91 9.94 -12.97
CA LEU A 103 -11.40 9.47 -11.67
C LEU A 103 -12.92 9.41 -11.64
N THR A 104 -13.62 10.38 -12.22
CA THR A 104 -15.08 10.35 -12.32
C THR A 104 -15.56 9.14 -13.13
N TRP A 105 -14.95 8.87 -14.30
CA TRP A 105 -15.24 7.65 -15.07
C TRP A 105 -14.96 6.37 -14.30
N TYR A 106 -13.87 6.35 -13.55
CA TYR A 106 -13.54 5.25 -12.66
C TYR A 106 -14.60 5.04 -11.57
N MET A 107 -15.14 6.11 -11.00
CA MET A 107 -16.25 6.04 -10.04
C MET A 107 -17.53 5.52 -10.68
N TYR A 108 -17.84 5.93 -11.90
CA TYR A 108 -18.95 5.36 -12.66
C TYR A 108 -18.76 3.86 -12.89
N LEU A 109 -17.56 3.41 -13.26
CA LEU A 109 -17.29 1.99 -13.48
C LEU A 109 -17.47 1.16 -12.20
N ILE A 110 -16.98 1.64 -11.05
CA ILE A 110 -17.12 0.92 -9.77
C ILE A 110 -18.57 0.88 -9.29
N ILE A 111 -19.31 1.98 -9.42
CA ILE A 111 -20.69 2.06 -8.92
C ILE A 111 -21.65 1.31 -9.85
N TYR A 112 -21.55 1.52 -11.16
CA TYR A 112 -22.50 0.98 -12.13
C TYR A 112 -22.06 -0.37 -12.73
N GLY A 113 -20.76 -0.69 -12.73
CA GLY A 113 -20.24 -1.95 -13.25
C GLY A 113 -20.90 -3.19 -12.62
N PRO A 114 -20.96 -3.30 -11.28
CA PRO A 114 -21.63 -4.41 -10.61
C PRO A 114 -23.13 -4.49 -10.93
N ILE A 115 -23.80 -3.35 -11.10
CA ILE A 115 -25.22 -3.28 -11.47
C ILE A 115 -25.42 -3.85 -12.88
N VAL A 116 -24.61 -3.42 -13.85
CA VAL A 116 -24.66 -3.91 -15.23
C VAL A 116 -24.36 -5.41 -15.29
N VAL A 117 -23.32 -5.87 -14.59
CA VAL A 117 -22.98 -7.30 -14.50
C VAL A 117 -24.13 -8.11 -13.88
N SER A 118 -24.77 -7.58 -12.84
CA SER A 118 -25.93 -8.23 -12.20
C SER A 118 -27.12 -8.34 -13.15
N ILE A 119 -27.40 -7.30 -13.94
CA ILE A 119 -28.46 -7.31 -14.94
C ILE A 119 -28.16 -8.33 -16.04
N VAL A 120 -26.92 -8.40 -16.52
CA VAL A 120 -26.49 -9.38 -17.55
C VAL A 120 -26.63 -10.81 -17.04
N ILE A 121 -26.20 -11.08 -15.80
CA ILE A 121 -26.35 -12.39 -15.17
C ILE A 121 -27.84 -12.74 -15.03
N ALA A 122 -28.66 -11.81 -14.53
CA ALA A 122 -30.11 -12.02 -14.39
C ALA A 122 -30.80 -12.28 -15.74
N ALA A 123 -30.44 -11.53 -16.78
CA ALA A 123 -30.95 -11.74 -18.14
C ALA A 123 -30.53 -13.12 -18.69
N GLY A 124 -29.28 -13.54 -18.44
CA GLY A 124 -28.79 -14.88 -18.80
C GLY A 124 -29.59 -15.99 -18.13
N ILE A 125 -29.93 -15.83 -16.84
CA ILE A 125 -30.77 -16.77 -16.09
C ILE A 125 -32.18 -16.86 -16.69
N VAL A 126 -32.80 -15.70 -16.99
CA VAL A 126 -34.16 -15.65 -17.56
C VAL A 126 -34.20 -16.27 -18.97
N LEU A 127 -33.24 -15.94 -19.84
CA LEU A 127 -33.10 -16.57 -21.15
C LEU A 127 -32.91 -18.09 -21.03
N GLY A 128 -32.14 -18.50 -20.02
CA GLY A 128 -31.95 -19.90 -19.67
C GLY A 128 -33.22 -20.67 -19.32
N MET A 129 -34.17 -20.01 -18.66
CA MET A 129 -35.47 -20.60 -18.33
C MET A 129 -36.35 -20.80 -19.57
N LEU A 130 -36.15 -20.00 -20.62
CA LEU A 130 -36.93 -20.07 -21.86
C LEU A 130 -36.42 -21.15 -22.83
N SER A 131 -35.15 -21.53 -22.76
CA SER A 131 -34.55 -22.61 -23.55
C SER A 131 -33.76 -23.60 -22.67
N PRO A 132 -34.45 -24.53 -21.96
CA PRO A 132 -33.85 -25.39 -20.95
C PRO A 132 -32.73 -26.32 -21.48
N THR A 133 -32.81 -26.72 -22.75
CA THR A 133 -31.89 -27.67 -23.38
C THR A 133 -30.50 -27.09 -23.65
N GLU A 134 -30.39 -25.79 -23.93
CA GLU A 134 -29.10 -25.10 -24.14
C GLU A 134 -28.54 -24.53 -22.83
N TYR A 135 -29.41 -24.15 -21.89
CA TYR A 135 -29.00 -23.58 -20.60
C TYR A 135 -28.33 -24.62 -19.68
N GLY A 136 -28.75 -25.88 -19.72
CA GLY A 136 -28.13 -26.97 -18.96
C GLY A 136 -26.63 -27.11 -19.23
N ALA A 137 -26.22 -26.98 -20.50
CA ALA A 137 -24.81 -27.10 -20.91
C ALA A 137 -23.94 -25.88 -20.53
N ILE A 138 -24.54 -24.69 -20.42
CA ILE A 138 -23.86 -23.45 -19.99
C ILE A 138 -23.77 -23.42 -18.46
N SER A 139 -24.84 -23.81 -17.76
CA SER A 139 -24.90 -23.95 -16.30
C SER A 139 -23.86 -24.94 -15.79
N GLU A 140 -23.68 -26.09 -16.44
CA GLU A 140 -22.69 -27.09 -16.01
C GLU A 140 -21.25 -26.55 -16.08
N LYS A 141 -20.88 -25.80 -17.14
CA LYS A 141 -19.57 -25.12 -17.24
C LYS A 141 -19.41 -23.96 -16.26
N GLN A 142 -20.48 -23.22 -15.96
CA GLN A 142 -20.45 -22.06 -15.06
C GLN A 142 -20.47 -22.50 -13.58
N VAL A 143 -21.16 -23.61 -13.27
CA VAL A 143 -21.18 -24.29 -11.96
C VAL A 143 -19.85 -24.99 -11.69
N GLN A 144 -19.17 -25.56 -12.70
CA GLN A 144 -17.79 -26.05 -12.53
C GLN A 144 -16.78 -24.93 -12.30
N GLY A 145 -17.00 -23.74 -12.89
CA GLY A 145 -16.27 -22.52 -12.54
C GLY A 145 -16.63 -21.96 -11.14
N ALA A 146 -17.84 -22.24 -10.66
CA ALA A 146 -18.34 -21.88 -9.33
C ALA A 146 -18.11 -22.97 -8.26
N MET A 147 -17.56 -24.14 -8.60
CA MET A 147 -16.88 -25.06 -7.67
C MET A 147 -15.55 -24.47 -7.16
N LEU A 148 -15.55 -23.16 -6.95
CA LEU A 148 -14.55 -22.34 -6.28
C LEU A 148 -14.46 -22.63 -4.78
N PHE A 149 -15.16 -23.66 -4.29
CA PHE A 149 -15.10 -24.11 -2.91
C PHE A 149 -14.69 -25.59 -2.81
N HIS A 150 -13.39 -25.87 -2.98
CA HIS A 150 -12.79 -27.11 -2.49
C HIS A 150 -12.42 -26.90 -1.01
N PRO A 151 -13.22 -27.37 -0.03
CA PRO A 151 -13.12 -26.93 1.37
C PRO A 151 -11.71 -27.04 1.96
N PHE A 152 -10.92 -28.04 1.57
CA PHE A 152 -9.52 -28.17 2.01
C PHE A 152 -8.54 -27.23 1.31
N LYS A 153 -8.71 -26.95 0.01
CA LYS A 153 -7.86 -26.01 -0.74
C LYS A 153 -8.19 -24.56 -0.36
N ASP A 154 -9.45 -24.26 -0.08
CA ASP A 154 -9.87 -22.91 0.33
C ASP A 154 -9.41 -22.60 1.74
N VAL A 155 -9.47 -23.57 2.65
CA VAL A 155 -8.92 -23.40 4.01
C VAL A 155 -7.43 -23.07 3.93
N TYR A 156 -6.64 -23.81 3.14
CA TYR A 156 -5.23 -23.48 2.90
C TYR A 156 -5.06 -22.09 2.29
N ASN A 157 -5.84 -21.73 1.26
CA ASN A 157 -5.78 -20.41 0.62
C ASN A 157 -6.13 -19.28 1.58
N VAL A 158 -7.13 -19.48 2.44
CA VAL A 158 -7.55 -18.55 3.49
C VAL A 158 -6.42 -18.36 4.50
N PHE A 159 -5.86 -19.45 5.02
CA PHE A 159 -4.71 -19.37 5.94
C PHE A 159 -3.49 -18.70 5.30
N THR A 160 -3.22 -19.00 4.03
CA THR A 160 -2.09 -18.41 3.29
C THR A 160 -2.31 -16.92 3.02
N PHE A 161 -3.54 -16.52 2.69
CA PHE A 161 -3.93 -15.12 2.51
C PHE A 161 -3.81 -14.32 3.81
N PHE A 162 -4.39 -14.82 4.91
CA PHE A 162 -4.30 -14.18 6.22
C PHE A 162 -2.87 -14.17 6.76
N GLY A 163 -2.10 -15.24 6.55
CA GLY A 163 -0.68 -15.31 6.88
C GLY A 163 0.14 -14.27 6.11
N GLY A 164 -0.16 -14.07 4.82
CA GLY A 164 0.42 -13.02 3.99
C GLY A 164 0.12 -11.61 4.53
N LEU A 165 -1.16 -11.33 4.83
CA LEU A 165 -1.57 -10.04 5.41
C LEU A 165 -0.90 -9.78 6.77
N LEU A 166 -0.85 -10.79 7.63
CA LEU A 166 -0.21 -10.69 8.95
C LEU A 166 1.30 -10.47 8.81
N SER A 167 1.96 -11.16 7.88
CA SER A 167 3.39 -10.99 7.62
C SER A 167 3.72 -9.56 7.14
N GLY A 168 2.90 -9.02 6.23
CA GLY A 168 3.01 -7.63 5.78
C GLY A 168 2.75 -6.65 6.92
N MET A 169 1.73 -6.89 7.73
CA MET A 169 1.40 -6.09 8.91
C MET A 169 2.58 -6.00 9.87
N LEU A 170 3.16 -7.16 10.23
CA LEU A 170 4.31 -7.22 11.12
C LEU A 170 5.53 -6.53 10.51
N TYR A 171 5.83 -6.77 9.23
CA TYR A 171 6.94 -6.11 8.52
C TYR A 171 6.79 -4.59 8.57
N PHE A 172 5.68 -4.05 8.04
CA PHE A 172 5.49 -2.61 7.95
C PHE A 172 5.43 -1.98 9.34
N SER A 173 4.75 -2.59 10.30
CA SER A 173 4.64 -2.03 11.66
C SER A 173 5.97 -2.03 12.40
N LEU A 174 6.71 -3.15 12.38
CA LEU A 174 7.97 -3.27 13.13
C LEU A 174 9.06 -2.39 12.53
N PHE A 175 9.23 -2.38 11.21
CA PHE A 175 10.25 -1.55 10.58
C PHE A 175 9.93 -0.06 10.72
N THR A 176 8.69 0.34 10.46
CA THR A 176 8.26 1.75 10.59
C THR A 176 8.45 2.24 12.02
N TRP A 177 8.08 1.44 13.04
CA TRP A 177 8.33 1.80 14.43
C TRP A 177 9.82 1.85 14.78
N LYS A 178 10.56 0.77 14.48
CA LYS A 178 11.97 0.63 14.91
C LYS A 178 12.89 1.64 14.23
N TRP A 179 12.59 2.04 13.00
CA TRP A 179 13.36 3.04 12.26
C TRP A 179 12.68 4.40 12.19
N GLN A 180 11.76 4.67 13.13
CA GLN A 180 11.14 5.98 13.33
C GLN A 180 10.56 6.58 12.03
N GLY A 181 9.76 5.79 11.31
CA GLY A 181 9.07 6.20 10.10
C GLY A 181 9.61 5.64 8.78
N GLN A 182 10.57 4.70 8.83
CA GLN A 182 11.17 4.13 7.64
C GLN A 182 11.06 2.61 7.58
N THR A 183 10.87 2.09 6.38
CA THR A 183 11.04 0.69 6.00
C THR A 183 12.28 0.54 5.14
N PRO A 184 12.77 -0.69 4.87
CA PRO A 184 13.91 -0.90 3.97
C PRO A 184 13.75 -0.19 2.62
N GLY A 185 12.58 -0.30 1.98
CA GLY A 185 12.27 0.41 0.74
C GLY A 185 12.29 1.93 0.90
N LYS A 186 11.67 2.46 1.96
CA LYS A 186 11.65 3.90 2.23
C LYS A 186 13.04 4.47 2.51
N ARG A 187 13.91 3.72 3.19
CA ARG A 187 15.32 4.11 3.40
C ARG A 187 16.08 4.22 2.09
N LEU A 188 15.88 3.27 1.18
CA LEU A 188 16.51 3.30 -0.14
C LEU A 188 16.05 4.53 -0.94
N MET A 189 14.76 4.87 -0.85
CA MET A 189 14.19 6.05 -1.50
C MET A 189 14.39 7.37 -0.74
N LYS A 190 15.09 7.35 0.41
CA LYS A 190 15.29 8.52 1.29
C LYS A 190 14.00 9.26 1.61
N ILE A 191 12.98 8.51 1.99
CA ILE A 191 11.72 9.07 2.47
C ILE A 191 11.45 8.58 3.88
N LYS A 192 10.75 9.39 4.66
CA LYS A 192 10.43 9.12 6.05
C LYS A 192 9.01 9.54 6.35
N VAL A 193 8.31 8.69 7.08
CA VAL A 193 7.01 9.02 7.66
C VAL A 193 7.25 9.78 8.97
N VAL A 194 6.56 10.88 9.18
CA VAL A 194 6.60 11.65 10.42
C VAL A 194 5.18 11.93 10.89
N LYS A 195 4.96 12.01 12.20
CA LYS A 195 3.64 12.34 12.75
C LYS A 195 3.43 13.84 12.67
N LEU A 196 2.20 14.27 12.37
CA LEU A 196 1.85 15.69 12.22
C LEU A 196 2.13 16.50 13.48
N ASN A 197 1.99 15.89 14.65
CA ASN A 197 2.24 16.51 15.94
C ASN A 197 3.71 16.49 16.40
N GLY A 198 4.65 16.05 15.54
CA GLY A 198 6.08 15.99 15.87
C GLY A 198 6.51 14.83 16.76
N THR A 199 5.55 14.09 17.34
CA THR A 199 5.87 12.99 18.26
C THR A 199 6.47 11.78 17.53
N PRO A 200 7.33 10.99 18.19
CA PRO A 200 7.89 9.79 17.59
C PRO A 200 6.80 8.79 17.22
N ILE A 201 7.04 8.03 16.15
CA ILE A 201 6.08 7.03 15.69
C ILE A 201 6.04 5.87 16.69
N THR A 202 4.85 5.59 17.21
CA THR A 202 4.60 4.44 18.09
C THR A 202 4.30 3.19 17.26
N LEU A 203 4.39 2.04 17.91
CA LEU A 203 4.01 0.77 17.30
C LEU A 203 2.52 0.77 16.87
N TRP A 204 1.66 1.35 17.73
CA TRP A 204 0.23 1.46 17.44
C TRP A 204 -0.06 2.33 16.22
N ASN A 205 0.56 3.51 16.10
CA ASN A 205 0.43 4.36 14.92
C ASN A 205 0.87 3.62 13.65
N SER A 206 1.87 2.74 13.76
CA SER A 206 2.36 1.95 12.62
C SER A 206 1.34 0.88 12.19
N PHE A 207 0.61 0.28 13.14
CA PHE A 207 -0.49 -0.63 12.85
C PHE A 207 -1.70 0.07 12.22
N GLU A 208 -2.08 1.24 12.74
CA GLU A 208 -3.14 2.07 12.15
C GLU A 208 -2.80 2.45 10.71
N ARG A 209 -1.51 2.74 10.45
CA ARG A 209 -1.07 3.07 9.09
C ARG A 209 -1.16 1.86 8.18
N PHE A 210 -0.85 0.67 8.70
CA PHE A 210 -0.97 -0.56 7.93
C PHE A 210 -2.43 -0.87 7.55
N SER A 211 -3.36 -0.78 8.52
CA SER A 211 -4.79 -0.96 8.24
C SER A 211 -5.32 0.10 7.27
N GLY A 212 -4.76 1.31 7.32
CA GLY A 212 -5.01 2.35 6.33
C GLY A 212 -4.63 1.96 4.90
N TYR A 213 -3.57 1.16 4.67
CA TYR A 213 -3.26 0.65 3.33
C TYR A 213 -4.35 -0.30 2.84
N SER A 214 -4.84 -1.18 3.71
CA SER A 214 -5.97 -2.07 3.40
C SER A 214 -7.22 -1.26 3.08
N SER A 215 -7.54 -0.21 3.85
CA SER A 215 -8.64 0.70 3.56
C SER A 215 -8.47 1.39 2.20
N SER A 216 -7.27 1.88 1.90
CA SER A 216 -6.94 2.49 0.61
C SER A 216 -7.13 1.52 -0.55
N ALA A 217 -6.80 0.23 -0.36
CA ALA A 217 -7.00 -0.82 -1.35
C ALA A 217 -8.48 -1.20 -1.52
N SER A 218 -9.23 -1.32 -0.41
CA SER A 218 -10.66 -1.64 -0.40
C SER A 218 -11.51 -0.56 -1.06
N SER A 219 -11.13 0.71 -0.94
CA SER A 219 -11.71 1.81 -1.73
C SER A 219 -11.24 1.80 -3.19
N PHE A 220 -10.93 0.63 -3.75
CA PHE A 220 -10.41 0.46 -5.11
C PHE A 220 -9.24 1.40 -5.42
N LEU A 221 -8.20 1.36 -4.59
CA LEU A 221 -7.00 2.19 -4.71
C LEU A 221 -7.20 3.72 -4.64
N LEU A 222 -8.43 4.23 -4.52
CA LEU A 222 -8.72 5.66 -4.39
C LEU A 222 -7.99 6.31 -3.22
N GLY A 223 -7.81 5.56 -2.13
CA GLY A 223 -7.13 6.08 -0.95
C GLY A 223 -5.67 6.45 -1.22
N PHE A 224 -5.03 5.82 -2.21
CA PHE A 224 -3.68 6.18 -2.67
C PHE A 224 -3.72 7.42 -3.58
N PHE A 225 -4.76 7.56 -4.41
CA PHE A 225 -4.92 8.70 -5.32
C PHE A 225 -5.31 10.00 -4.64
N GLN A 226 -5.72 9.95 -3.37
CA GLN A 226 -5.90 11.16 -2.53
C GLN A 226 -4.69 12.09 -2.54
N TYR A 227 -3.50 11.54 -2.74
CA TYR A 227 -2.27 12.28 -2.95
C TYR A 227 -2.43 13.46 -3.93
N TYR A 228 -3.12 13.27 -5.06
CA TYR A 228 -3.16 14.27 -6.13
C TYR A 228 -4.08 15.46 -5.85
N TRP A 229 -5.10 15.27 -5.00
CA TRP A 229 -6.06 16.34 -4.70
C TRP A 229 -5.90 16.93 -3.28
N ASP A 230 -5.17 16.26 -2.41
CA ASP A 230 -4.86 16.73 -1.07
C ASP A 230 -3.71 17.73 -1.09
N THR A 231 -3.85 18.87 -0.39
CA THR A 231 -2.83 19.94 -0.37
C THR A 231 -1.51 19.47 0.24
N ASN A 232 -1.58 18.58 1.24
CA ASN A 232 -0.42 18.05 1.94
C ASN A 232 0.05 16.72 1.35
N HIS A 233 -0.49 16.33 0.18
CA HIS A 233 -0.21 15.05 -0.47
C HIS A 233 -0.44 13.86 0.47
N GLN A 234 -1.43 13.95 1.36
CA GLN A 234 -1.76 12.88 2.29
C GLN A 234 -2.73 11.89 1.65
N THR A 235 -2.40 10.61 1.76
CA THR A 235 -3.27 9.50 1.37
C THR A 235 -4.17 9.07 2.53
N THR A 236 -5.12 8.17 2.30
CA THR A 236 -6.04 7.71 3.36
C THR A 236 -5.31 7.13 4.56
N HIS A 237 -4.24 6.36 4.34
CA HIS A 237 -3.45 5.78 5.42
C HIS A 237 -2.56 6.82 6.14
N ASP A 238 -2.17 7.90 5.46
CA ASP A 238 -1.51 9.04 6.10
C ASP A 238 -2.48 9.77 7.06
N LYS A 239 -3.73 10.00 6.60
CA LYS A 239 -4.76 10.70 7.37
C LYS A 239 -5.23 9.92 8.59
N ILE A 240 -5.47 8.62 8.43
CA ILE A 240 -5.90 7.74 9.54
C ILE A 240 -4.88 7.76 10.68
N SER A 241 -3.59 7.81 10.36
CA SER A 241 -2.52 7.78 11.36
C SER A 241 -1.95 9.15 11.71
N GLU A 242 -2.56 10.24 11.23
CA GLU A 242 -2.10 11.62 11.45
C GLU A 242 -0.62 11.80 11.09
N THR A 243 -0.23 11.29 9.93
CA THR A 243 1.16 11.26 9.46
C THR A 243 1.31 11.92 8.10
N ILE A 244 2.55 12.28 7.78
CA ILE A 244 2.94 12.80 6.48
C ILE A 244 4.28 12.19 6.06
N VAL A 245 4.55 12.13 4.76
CA VAL A 245 5.78 11.56 4.21
C VAL A 245 6.66 12.67 3.67
N VAL A 246 7.80 12.85 4.31
CA VAL A 246 8.82 13.86 3.98
C VAL A 246 10.05 13.18 3.37
N GLN A 247 10.85 13.97 2.65
CA GLN A 247 12.18 13.55 2.24
C GLN A 247 13.11 13.48 3.47
N ALA A 248 14.00 12.49 3.50
CA ALA A 248 14.83 12.11 4.66
C ALA A 248 16.32 12.40 4.47
#